data_AF-A0A438K810-F1
#
_entry.id   AF-A0A438K810-F1
#
_cell.length_a   1.000
_cell.length_b   1.000
_cell.length_c   1.000
_cell.angle_alpha   90.00
_cell.angle_beta   90.00
_cell.angle_gamma   90.00
#
_symmetry.space_group_name_H-M   'P 1'
#
loop_
_entity.id
_entity.type
_entity.pdbx_description
1 polymer ?
#
loop_
_entity_poly.entity_id
_entity_poly.type
_entity_poly.pdbx_seq_one_letter_code
_entity_poly.pdbx_strand_id
1 'polypeptide(L)'
;MAWSEGVEETRLLIAPDVNAIGNGLGQFLSLRHPKSGKATCYLFKNGTLQELNWFKQSYGSWFLGDYVCEDGRLYTATIVDPVFIMLPIFEEAKMKKRDDPGKFRQLDEIMFVNSYPGYQHLIPIAENCMQVVCEIKEIGSSKFFRLDDSKVLAWLCYKVCLHL
;
A
#
# COMPACT_ATOMS: atom_id res chain seq x y z
N MET A 1 2.72 -37.71 18.52
CA MET A 1 1.80 -36.86 19.29
C MET A 1 1.65 -35.57 18.52
N ALA A 2 0.53 -35.41 17.82
CA ALA A 2 0.23 -34.23 17.01
C ALA A 2 -0.34 -33.15 17.96
N TRP A 3 0.51 -32.23 18.39
CA TRP A 3 0.13 -31.09 19.21
C TRP A 3 0.40 -29.84 18.38
N SER A 4 -0.58 -29.45 17.58
CA SER A 4 -0.90 -28.06 17.19
C SER A 4 -1.84 -28.05 15.97
N GLU A 5 -3.04 -28.60 16.14
CA GLU A 5 -4.18 -28.13 15.36
C GLU A 5 -4.76 -26.93 16.14
N GLY A 6 -4.61 -25.71 15.61
CA GLY A 6 -5.40 -24.56 16.05
C GLY A 6 -4.73 -23.52 16.94
N VAL A 7 -3.39 -23.49 17.09
CA VAL A 7 -2.73 -22.34 17.72
C VAL A 7 -2.70 -21.20 16.69
N GLU A 8 -3.47 -20.14 16.93
CA GLU A 8 -3.26 -18.86 16.24
C GLU A 8 -1.81 -18.43 16.52
N GLU A 9 -0.98 -18.51 15.48
CA GLU A 9 0.43 -18.21 15.56
C GLU A 9 0.60 -16.73 15.94
N THR A 10 0.96 -16.48 17.20
CA THR A 10 1.06 -15.12 17.73
C THR A 10 2.27 -14.41 17.12
N ARG A 11 2.04 -13.20 16.60
CA ARG A 11 3.08 -12.39 15.95
C ARG A 11 3.22 -11.04 16.64
N LEU A 12 4.46 -10.61 16.84
CA LEU A 12 4.77 -9.31 17.45
C LEU A 12 4.87 -8.24 16.37
N LEU A 13 4.00 -7.23 16.42
CA LEU A 13 3.98 -6.10 15.50
C LEU A 13 4.21 -4.78 16.26
N ILE A 14 5.21 -4.01 15.82
CA ILE A 14 5.39 -2.61 16.20
C ILE A 14 4.82 -1.74 15.07
N ALA A 15 3.81 -0.93 15.39
CA ALA A 15 3.19 -0.02 14.43
C ALA A 15 3.02 1.37 15.04
N PRO A 16 3.19 2.45 14.26
CA PRO A 16 2.87 3.81 14.68
C PRO A 16 1.41 3.91 15.13
N ASP A 17 1.16 4.65 16.22
CA ASP A 17 -0.20 4.94 16.66
C ASP A 17 -0.82 6.01 15.77
N VAL A 18 -1.41 5.58 14.66
CA VAL A 18 -2.12 6.46 13.74
C VAL A 18 -3.54 6.68 14.28
N ASN A 19 -3.68 7.78 15.03
CA ASN A 19 -4.91 8.40 15.54
C ASN A 19 -6.06 7.43 15.84
N ALA A 20 -6.13 7.00 17.11
CA ALA A 20 -7.11 6.09 17.71
C ALA A 20 -8.56 6.64 17.82
N ILE A 21 -9.02 7.47 16.88
CA ILE A 21 -10.36 8.11 16.94
C ILE A 21 -11.47 7.17 16.41
N GLY A 22 -11.13 5.96 15.98
CA GLY A 22 -12.11 4.94 15.60
C GLY A 22 -11.66 3.56 16.04
N ASN A 23 -12.60 2.78 16.59
CA ASN A 23 -12.48 1.35 16.89
C ASN A 23 -12.27 0.47 15.65
N GLY A 24 -11.82 1.04 14.53
CA GLY A 24 -11.56 0.31 13.30
C GLY A 24 -10.31 -0.56 13.46
N LEU A 25 -10.51 -1.88 13.45
CA LEU A 25 -9.44 -2.84 13.21
C LEU A 25 -8.79 -2.47 11.87
N GLY A 26 -7.48 -2.21 11.88
CA GLY A 26 -6.73 -2.00 10.64
C GLY A 26 -6.83 -3.24 9.76
N GLN A 27 -6.87 -3.05 8.44
CA GLN A 27 -7.01 -4.13 7.48
C GLN A 27 -5.66 -4.48 6.87
N PHE A 28 -5.29 -5.76 6.89
CA PHE A 28 -4.15 -6.26 6.13
C PHE A 28 -4.53 -6.43 4.66
N LEU A 29 -3.73 -5.85 3.78
CA LEU A 29 -3.90 -5.85 2.33
C LEU A 29 -2.68 -6.51 1.68
N SER A 30 -2.92 -7.43 0.75
CA SER A 30 -1.87 -7.91 -0.17
C SER A 30 -1.88 -7.05 -1.42
N LEU A 31 -0.80 -6.29 -1.65
CA LEU A 31 -0.63 -5.39 -2.80
C LEU A 31 0.69 -5.71 -3.52
N ARG A 32 0.89 -5.14 -4.71
CA ARG A 32 2.15 -5.30 -5.44
C ARG A 32 3.18 -4.32 -4.89
N HIS A 33 4.38 -4.81 -4.57
CA HIS A 33 5.51 -3.95 -4.26
C HIS A 33 5.86 -3.10 -5.49
N PRO A 34 5.96 -1.77 -5.37
CA PRO A 34 5.96 -0.87 -6.52
C PRO A 34 7.18 -1.03 -7.44
N LYS A 35 8.32 -1.51 -6.89
CA LYS A 35 9.54 -1.76 -7.66
C LYS A 35 9.65 -3.18 -8.23
N SER A 36 9.11 -4.18 -7.52
CA SER A 36 9.38 -5.59 -7.83
C SER A 36 8.17 -6.36 -8.35
N GLY A 37 6.97 -5.79 -8.21
CA GLY A 37 5.70 -6.43 -8.60
C GLY A 37 5.28 -7.62 -7.73
N LYS A 38 6.11 -8.02 -6.75
CA LYS A 38 5.82 -9.15 -5.85
C LYS A 38 4.73 -8.79 -4.85
N ALA A 39 3.99 -9.78 -4.37
CA ALA A 39 3.02 -9.59 -3.31
C ALA A 39 3.73 -9.18 -2.00
N THR A 40 3.29 -8.05 -1.45
CA THR A 40 3.75 -7.50 -0.17
C THR A 40 2.54 -7.16 0.69
N CYS A 41 2.69 -7.34 2.00
CA CYS A 41 1.63 -7.05 2.96
C CYS A 41 1.69 -5.59 3.41
N TYR A 42 0.53 -4.93 3.44
CA TYR A 42 0.36 -3.58 3.93
C TYR A 42 -0.75 -3.55 4.98
N LEU A 43 -0.62 -2.70 5.98
CA LEU A 43 -1.66 -2.39 6.94
C LEU A 43 -2.32 -1.08 6.54
N PHE A 44 -3.61 -1.12 6.23
CA PHE A 44 -4.42 0.06 5.95
C PHE A 44 -5.29 0.38 7.16
N LYS A 45 -5.12 1.57 7.72
CA LYS A 45 -5.86 2.03 8.90
C LYS A 45 -6.14 3.53 8.80
N ASN A 46 -7.41 3.92 8.91
CA ASN A 46 -7.85 5.32 8.95
C ASN A 46 -7.28 6.19 7.80
N GLY A 47 -7.25 5.65 6.58
CA GLY A 47 -6.70 6.36 5.41
C GLY A 47 -5.17 6.41 5.34
N THR A 48 -4.46 5.81 6.30
CA THR A 48 -3.00 5.68 6.28
C THR A 48 -2.60 4.27 5.87
N LEU A 49 -1.68 4.18 4.91
CA LEU A 49 -1.10 2.93 4.46
C LEU A 49 0.27 2.72 5.10
N GLN A 50 0.51 1.54 5.63
CA GLN A 50 1.77 1.17 6.27
C GLN A 50 2.30 -0.11 5.63
N GLU A 51 3.56 -0.14 5.23
CA GLU A 51 4.23 -1.35 4.73
C GLU A 51 4.69 -2.21 5.90
N LEU A 52 4.42 -3.52 5.82
CA LEU A 52 4.87 -4.48 6.82
C LEU A 52 6.23 -5.04 6.43
N ASN A 53 7.23 -4.66 7.21
CA ASN A 53 8.55 -5.25 7.19
C ASN A 53 8.69 -6.25 8.33
N TRP A 54 9.54 -7.24 8.15
CA TRP A 54 9.83 -8.21 9.20
C TRP A 54 11.31 -8.52 9.27
N PHE A 55 11.76 -8.81 10.47
CA PHE A 55 13.13 -9.20 10.78
C PHE A 55 13.10 -10.46 11.65
N LYS A 56 14.05 -11.36 11.42
CA LYS A 56 14.26 -12.56 12.25
C LYS A 56 15.74 -12.72 12.52
N GLN A 57 16.12 -12.73 13.80
CA GLN A 57 17.44 -13.19 14.22
C GLN A 57 17.45 -14.72 14.32
N SER A 58 18.55 -15.35 13.92
CA SER A 58 18.72 -16.80 14.09
C SER A 58 18.62 -17.19 15.56
N TYR A 59 17.92 -18.28 15.85
CA TYR A 59 17.72 -18.81 17.21
C TYR A 59 17.04 -17.82 18.19
N GLY A 60 16.20 -16.91 17.68
CA GLY A 60 15.38 -16.01 18.50
C GLY A 60 14.00 -16.58 18.82
N SER A 61 13.48 -16.28 20.01
CA SER A 61 12.10 -16.52 20.45
C SER A 61 11.62 -15.34 21.30
N TRP A 62 10.30 -15.18 21.42
CA TRP A 62 9.71 -14.14 22.26
C TRP A 62 9.09 -14.76 23.52
N PHE A 63 9.35 -14.14 24.66
CA PHE A 63 8.61 -14.40 25.90
C PHE A 63 7.46 -13.39 25.96
N LEU A 64 6.22 -13.88 25.84
CA LEU A 64 5.01 -13.06 25.76
C LEU A 64 4.13 -13.40 26.98
N GLY A 65 4.27 -12.63 28.05
CA GLY A 65 3.57 -12.93 29.30
C GLY A 65 3.98 -14.28 29.88
N ASP A 66 3.05 -15.23 29.90
CA ASP A 66 3.20 -16.59 30.44
C ASP A 66 3.47 -17.68 29.39
N TYR A 67 3.58 -17.33 28.10
CA TYR A 67 3.93 -18.27 27.03
C TYR A 67 5.13 -17.81 26.19
N VAL A 68 5.69 -18.77 25.43
CA VAL A 68 6.82 -18.56 24.53
C VAL A 68 6.35 -18.66 23.08
N CYS A 69 6.67 -17.65 22.27
CA CYS A 69 6.50 -17.67 20.82
C CYS A 69 7.82 -18.07 20.16
N GLU A 70 7.83 -19.25 19.54
CA GLU A 70 9.00 -19.83 18.87
C GLU A 70 9.42 -19.05 17.61
N ASP A 71 8.50 -18.36 16.92
CA ASP A 71 8.82 -17.74 15.63
C ASP A 71 9.92 -16.68 15.75
N GLY A 72 9.97 -15.93 16.86
CA GLY A 72 11.03 -14.93 17.11
C GLY A 72 11.10 -13.80 16.09
N ARG A 73 10.12 -13.69 15.17
CA ARG A 73 10.04 -12.60 14.20
C ARG A 73 9.55 -11.34 14.85
N LEU A 74 10.14 -10.22 14.45
CA LEU A 74 9.65 -8.89 14.74
C LEU A 74 9.05 -8.30 13.47
N TYR A 75 7.78 -7.93 13.52
CA TYR A 75 7.13 -7.16 12.46
C TYR A 75 7.16 -5.67 12.82
N THR A 76 7.40 -4.85 11.81
CA THR A 76 7.37 -3.39 11.92
C THR A 76 6.50 -2.84 10.80
N ALA A 77 5.55 -1.98 11.13
CA ALA A 77 4.77 -1.25 10.14
C ALA A 77 5.36 0.16 9.96
N THR A 78 5.70 0.52 8.74
CA THR A 78 6.26 1.83 8.39
C THR A 78 5.31 2.57 7.48
N ILE A 79 4.98 3.82 7.80
CA ILE A 79 4.08 4.63 6.96
C ILE A 79 4.71 4.80 5.58
N VAL A 80 3.91 4.54 4.54
CA VAL A 80 4.31 4.68 3.13
C VAL A 80 3.38 5.65 2.44
N ASP A 81 3.93 6.47 1.55
CA ASP A 81 3.13 7.32 0.68
C ASP A 81 2.35 6.45 -0.34
N PRO A 82 1.01 6.45 -0.32
CA PRO A 82 0.19 5.65 -1.21
C PRO A 82 0.45 5.89 -2.70
N VAL A 83 0.95 7.08 -3.08
CA VAL A 83 1.29 7.40 -4.47
C VAL A 83 2.31 6.39 -5.01
N PHE A 84 3.33 5.99 -4.24
CA PHE A 84 4.30 4.99 -4.70
C PHE A 84 3.65 3.67 -5.08
N ILE A 85 2.65 3.24 -4.33
CA ILE A 85 1.94 1.96 -4.55
C ILE A 85 1.03 2.03 -5.78
N MET A 86 0.41 3.19 -6.01
CA MET A 86 -0.52 3.40 -7.13
C MET A 86 0.17 3.76 -8.45
N LEU A 87 1.35 4.40 -8.42
CA LEU A 87 2.11 4.78 -9.61
C LEU A 87 2.23 3.66 -10.67
N PRO A 88 2.71 2.44 -10.36
CA PRO A 88 2.82 1.38 -11.36
C PRO A 88 1.47 0.95 -11.92
N ILE A 89 0.40 1.01 -11.12
CA ILE A 89 -0.96 0.65 -11.54
C ILE A 89 -1.50 1.67 -12.53
N PHE A 90 -1.28 2.96 -12.25
CA PHE A 90 -1.67 4.04 -13.14
C PHE A 90 -0.85 4.05 -14.43
N GLU A 91 0.44 3.73 -14.36
CA GLU A 91 1.28 3.60 -15.55
C GLU A 91 0.82 2.46 -16.46
N GLU A 92 0.49 1.29 -15.89
CA GLU A 92 -0.10 0.18 -16.64
C GLU A 92 -1.45 0.54 -17.27
N ALA A 93 -2.31 1.25 -16.51
CA ALA A 93 -3.63 1.66 -16.97
C ALA A 93 -3.60 2.77 -18.04
N LYS A 94 -2.54 3.58 -18.08
CA LYS A 94 -2.33 4.65 -19.07
C LYS A 94 -2.42 4.14 -20.51
N MET A 95 -2.09 2.86 -20.75
CA MET A 95 -2.06 2.23 -22.08
C MET A 95 -1.29 3.06 -23.12
N LYS A 96 -0.17 3.65 -22.70
CA LYS A 96 0.68 4.50 -23.54
C LYS A 96 1.13 3.72 -24.78
N LYS A 97 0.92 4.27 -25.97
CA LYS A 97 1.42 3.71 -27.24
C LYS A 97 2.34 4.74 -27.90
N ARG A 98 3.63 4.42 -28.05
CA ARG A 98 4.64 5.23 -28.74
C ARG A 98 4.52 6.74 -28.43
N ASP A 99 3.82 7.50 -29.28
CA ASP A 99 3.66 8.96 -29.19
C ASP A 99 2.33 9.45 -28.56
N ASP A 100 1.41 8.55 -28.19
CA ASP A 100 0.16 8.93 -27.53
C ASP A 100 0.39 9.17 -26.03
N PRO A 101 -0.02 10.31 -25.46
CA PRO A 101 0.08 10.58 -24.01
C PRO A 101 -0.75 9.62 -23.14
N GLY A 102 -1.53 8.71 -23.74
CA GLY A 102 -2.30 7.68 -23.06
C GLY A 102 -3.73 8.12 -22.78
N LYS A 103 -4.51 7.19 -22.25
CA LYS A 103 -5.97 7.35 -22.08
C LYS A 103 -6.34 7.80 -20.68
N PHE A 104 -7.39 8.61 -20.62
CA PHE A 104 -8.10 8.93 -19.38
C PHE A 104 -8.99 7.74 -19.00
N ARG A 105 -8.97 7.35 -17.72
CA ARG A 105 -9.76 6.23 -17.18
C ARG A 105 -10.35 6.58 -15.82
N GLN A 106 -11.42 5.90 -15.44
CA GLN A 106 -12.00 6.10 -14.11
C GLN A 106 -11.15 5.41 -13.04
N LEU A 107 -11.22 5.94 -11.81
CA LEU A 107 -10.45 5.40 -10.69
C LEU A 107 -10.80 3.93 -10.40
N ASP A 108 -12.10 3.60 -10.43
CA ASP A 108 -12.59 2.23 -10.23
C ASP A 108 -12.01 1.25 -11.26
N GLU A 109 -11.89 1.68 -12.53
CA GLU A 109 -11.31 0.87 -13.60
C GLU A 109 -9.80 0.68 -13.43
N ILE A 110 -9.08 1.72 -13.00
CA ILE A 110 -7.63 1.67 -12.78
C ILE A 110 -7.30 0.77 -11.58
N MET A 111 -8.09 0.85 -10.52
CA MET A 111 -7.88 0.11 -9.27
C MET A 111 -8.37 -1.33 -9.31
N PHE A 112 -9.00 -1.74 -10.41
CA PHE A 112 -9.35 -3.13 -10.65
C PHE A 112 -8.13 -3.92 -11.14
N VAL A 113 -7.29 -4.35 -10.20
CA VAL A 113 -6.08 -5.13 -10.48
C VAL A 113 -6.36 -6.62 -10.28
N ASN A 114 -6.26 -7.39 -11.37
CA ASN A 114 -6.44 -8.84 -11.34
C ASN A 114 -5.51 -9.47 -10.28
N SER A 115 -6.06 -10.41 -9.49
CA SER A 115 -5.37 -11.10 -8.38
C SER A 115 -5.02 -10.24 -7.16
N TYR A 116 -5.32 -8.94 -7.16
CA TYR A 116 -5.04 -8.03 -6.05
C TYR A 116 -6.28 -7.16 -5.72
N PRO A 117 -7.32 -7.73 -5.08
CA PRO A 117 -8.52 -6.96 -4.68
C PRO A 117 -8.21 -5.87 -3.65
N GLY A 118 -7.05 -5.93 -2.98
CA GLY A 118 -6.60 -4.96 -1.99
C GLY A 118 -6.61 -3.51 -2.48
N TYR A 119 -6.42 -3.27 -3.78
CA TYR A 119 -6.43 -1.91 -4.36
C TYR A 119 -7.78 -1.21 -4.24
N GLN A 120 -8.89 -1.95 -4.18
CA GLN A 120 -10.22 -1.36 -4.02
C GLN A 120 -10.37 -0.64 -2.68
N HIS A 121 -9.68 -1.10 -1.64
CA HIS A 121 -9.67 -0.44 -0.33
C HIS A 121 -8.93 0.91 -0.34
N LEU A 122 -8.12 1.18 -1.37
CA LEU A 122 -7.38 2.44 -1.51
C LEU A 122 -8.17 3.52 -2.26
N ILE A 123 -9.29 3.18 -2.90
CA ILE A 123 -10.12 4.14 -3.66
C ILE A 123 -10.45 5.42 -2.85
N PRO A 124 -10.86 5.35 -1.56
CA PRO A 124 -11.22 6.54 -0.78
C PRO A 124 -10.09 7.57 -0.61
N ILE A 125 -8.83 7.13 -0.66
CA ILE A 125 -7.66 8.01 -0.54
C ILE A 125 -7.02 8.31 -1.90
N ALA A 126 -7.26 7.46 -2.89
CA ALA A 126 -6.58 7.52 -4.17
C ALA A 126 -6.91 8.79 -4.96
N GLU A 127 -8.14 9.29 -4.90
CA GLU A 127 -8.52 10.55 -5.55
C GLU A 127 -7.64 11.71 -5.06
N ASN A 128 -7.50 11.85 -3.74
CA ASN A 128 -6.72 12.91 -3.11
C ASN A 128 -5.22 12.73 -3.26
N CYS A 129 -4.73 11.49 -3.27
CA CYS A 129 -3.31 11.20 -3.44
C CYS A 129 -2.87 11.39 -4.91
N MET A 130 -3.67 10.94 -5.88
CA MET A 130 -3.26 10.87 -7.28
C MET A 130 -3.39 12.19 -8.03
N GLN A 131 -4.13 13.18 -7.52
CA GLN A 131 -4.21 14.52 -8.13
C GLN A 131 -2.85 15.23 -8.29
N VAL A 132 -1.85 14.87 -7.46
CA VAL A 132 -0.51 15.47 -7.51
C VAL A 132 0.33 14.96 -8.68
N VAL A 133 0.03 13.75 -9.19
CA VAL A 133 0.78 13.09 -10.28
C VAL A 133 -0.05 12.87 -11.55
N CYS A 134 -1.37 13.07 -11.49
CA CYS A 134 -2.28 12.87 -12.62
C CYS A 134 -2.85 14.19 -13.17
N GLU A 135 -3.21 14.18 -14.44
CA GLU A 135 -4.21 15.06 -15.01
C GLU A 135 -5.61 14.52 -14.70
N ILE A 136 -6.51 15.41 -14.29
CA ILE A 136 -7.90 15.06 -13.98
C ILE A 136 -8.80 15.79 -14.98
N LYS A 137 -9.72 15.05 -15.59
CA LYS A 137 -10.82 15.60 -16.39
C LYS A 137 -12.13 15.20 -15.75
N GLU A 138 -13.03 16.18 -15.63
CA GLU A 138 -14.36 15.96 -15.08
C GLU A 138 -15.39 16.09 -16.20
N ILE A 139 -16.24 15.07 -16.34
CA ILE A 139 -17.33 15.04 -17.32
C ILE A 139 -18.59 14.62 -16.56
N GLY A 140 -19.52 15.57 -16.39
CA GLY A 140 -20.69 15.36 -15.54
C GLY A 140 -20.28 15.15 -14.07
N SER A 141 -20.72 14.04 -13.47
CA SER A 141 -20.36 13.66 -12.09
C SER A 141 -19.17 12.69 -12.01
N SER A 142 -18.51 12.42 -13.14
CA SER A 142 -17.44 11.42 -13.24
C SER A 142 -16.09 12.08 -13.47
N LYS A 143 -15.08 11.65 -12.69
CA LYS A 143 -13.69 12.07 -12.84
C LYS A 143 -12.87 11.00 -13.53
N PHE A 144 -12.05 11.42 -14.46
CA PHE A 144 -11.15 10.58 -15.21
C PHE A 144 -9.72 11.03 -14.98
N PHE A 145 -8.84 10.06 -14.75
CA PHE A 145 -7.45 10.28 -14.40
C PHE A 145 -6.55 9.79 -15.53
N ARG A 146 -5.46 10.52 -15.76
CA ARG A 146 -4.35 10.11 -16.63
C ARG A 146 -3.03 10.51 -15.98
N LEU A 147 -2.08 9.60 -15.91
CA LEU A 147 -0.77 9.87 -15.33
C LEU A 147 0.04 10.84 -16.20
N ASP A 148 0.61 11.88 -15.59
CA ASP A 148 1.41 12.91 -16.24
C ASP A 148 2.89 12.74 -15.87
N ASP A 149 3.73 12.46 -16.87
CA ASP A 149 5.15 12.15 -16.66
C ASP A 149 5.91 13.35 -16.05
N SER A 150 5.51 14.59 -16.37
CA SER A 150 6.14 15.80 -15.84
C SER A 150 5.76 16.03 -14.39
N LYS A 151 4.48 15.80 -14.02
CA LYS A 151 4.02 15.88 -12.63
C LYS A 151 4.64 14.78 -11.77
N VAL A 152 4.74 13.55 -12.29
CA VAL A 152 5.41 12.44 -11.61
C VAL A 152 6.86 12.79 -11.32
N LEU A 153 7.59 13.31 -12.31
CA LEU A 153 8.98 13.71 -12.13
C LEU A 153 9.12 14.82 -11.08
N ALA A 154 8.29 15.87 -11.15
CA ALA A 154 8.29 16.96 -10.18
C ALA A 154 8.00 16.46 -8.75
N TRP A 155 7.02 15.56 -8.60
CA TRP A 155 6.69 14.95 -7.32
C TRP A 155 7.85 14.09 -6.77
N LEU A 156 8.51 13.29 -7.62
CA LEU A 156 9.68 12.51 -7.23
C LEU A 156 10.84 13.41 -6.77
N CYS A 157 11.13 14.50 -7.49
CA CYS A 157 12.13 15.47 -7.09
C CYS A 157 11.79 16.09 -5.72
N TYR A 158 10.53 16.46 -5.50
CA TYR A 158 10.09 17.00 -4.22
C TYR A 158 10.26 15.99 -3.07
N LYS A 159 9.93 14.70 -3.30
CA LYS A 159 10.11 13.64 -2.32
C LYS A 159 11.57 13.41 -1.93
N VAL A 160 12.49 13.49 -2.90
CA VAL A 160 13.94 13.37 -2.62
C VAL A 160 14.43 14.57 -1.80
N CYS A 161 14.02 15.78 -2.15
CA CYS A 161 14.44 17.00 -1.44
C CYS A 161 13.89 17.11 -0.01
N LEU A 162 12.77 16.46 0.31
CA LEU A 162 12.17 16.44 1.65
C LEU A 162 12.81 15.43 2.61
N HIS A 163 13.69 14.56 2.11
CA HIS A 163 14.43 13.56 2.90
C HIS A 163 15.93 13.86 3.01
N LEU A 164 16.38 14.99 2.44
CA LEU A 164 17.71 15.57 2.62
C LEU A 164 17.60 16.80 3.54
#